data_AF-A0A1G7XIR7-F1
#
_entry.id   AF-A0A1G7XIR7-F1
#
_cell.length_a   1.000
_cell.length_b   1.000
_cell.length_c   1.000
_cell.angle_alpha   90.00
_cell.angle_beta   90.00
_cell.angle_gamma   90.00
#
_symmetry.space_group_name_H-M   'P 1'
#
loop_
_entity.id
_entity.type
_entity.pdbx_description
1 polymer ?
#
loop_
_entity_poly.entity_id
_entity_poly.type
_entity_poly.pdbx_seq_one_letter_code
_entity_poly.pdbx_strand_id
1 'polypeptide(L)'
;MALKTIDAPFGLTNGVSLSGLTAPSMRVALALICQADGNGAFSITKPLLEKTCNVRLDNAHRFLNRPRDCQYEAQGEYLAPAFERIDYVQGERGVTAGIISGQLTMRFVEDLVRFKDNGVDVKLPVDELRMLSTIPGILLWLRLARERSEVLATPDDDGKRERVLKLAEGSVCLRLQAEDAAAIFGQYTSRATVVRANADGEEFRSTSLSRIYEELVKPAVTDLWKAMPEWDVDARPVTSDRPLHGRAWKRIDLTMAPLWKRPSLKELAKRTKSLDERQRA
;
A
#
# COMPACT_ATOMS: atom_id res chain seq x y z
N MET A 1 -15.25 -18.86 -10.30
CA MET A 1 -13.80 -19.02 -10.05
C MET A 1 -13.33 -17.81 -9.25
N ALA A 2 -12.43 -17.94 -8.27
CA ALA A 2 -11.94 -16.78 -7.50
C ALA A 2 -10.76 -16.14 -8.21
N LEU A 3 -10.69 -14.80 -8.23
CA LEU A 3 -9.51 -14.08 -8.68
C LEU A 3 -8.35 -14.40 -7.74
N LYS A 4 -7.20 -14.79 -8.30
CA LYS A 4 -5.96 -15.01 -7.54
C LYS A 4 -5.18 -13.70 -7.38
N THR A 5 -5.23 -12.85 -8.40
CA THR A 5 -4.59 -11.54 -8.45
C THR A 5 -5.54 -10.51 -9.05
N ILE A 6 -5.31 -9.23 -8.74
CA ILE A 6 -5.90 -8.08 -9.43
C ILE A 6 -4.76 -7.21 -9.99
N ASP A 7 -4.98 -6.61 -11.15
CA ASP A 7 -4.00 -5.72 -11.78
C ASP A 7 -4.24 -4.30 -11.23
N ALA A 8 -3.25 -3.75 -10.51
CA ALA A 8 -3.36 -2.42 -9.95
C ALA A 8 -2.88 -1.36 -10.95
N PRO A 9 -3.69 -0.33 -11.22
CA PRO A 9 -3.22 0.87 -11.90
C PRO A 9 -2.02 1.47 -11.18
N PHE A 10 -0.98 1.81 -11.93
CA PHE A 10 0.30 2.27 -11.38
C PHE A 10 0.13 3.51 -10.49
N GLY A 11 -0.76 4.44 -10.85
CA GLY A 11 -1.06 5.63 -10.02
C GLY A 11 -1.51 5.29 -8.60
N LEU A 12 -2.30 4.23 -8.38
CA LEU A 12 -2.70 3.80 -7.02
C LEU A 12 -1.52 3.34 -6.16
N THR A 13 -0.45 2.86 -6.81
CA THR A 13 0.78 2.42 -6.13
C THR A 13 1.81 3.55 -6.02
N ASN A 14 1.53 4.70 -6.64
CA ASN A 14 2.45 5.79 -6.77
C ASN A 14 1.75 7.16 -6.84
N GLY A 15 1.52 7.77 -5.68
CA GLY A 15 1.17 9.19 -5.59
C GLY A 15 -0.31 9.52 -5.77
N VAL A 16 -1.17 8.52 -5.98
CA VAL A 16 -2.63 8.66 -5.88
C VAL A 16 -3.12 7.98 -4.60
N SER A 17 -3.81 8.73 -3.74
CA SER A 17 -4.36 8.22 -2.49
C SER A 17 -5.87 8.40 -2.41
N LEU A 18 -6.58 7.42 -1.85
CA LEU A 18 -8.04 7.47 -1.66
C LEU A 18 -8.40 7.87 -0.23
N SER A 19 -9.35 8.77 -0.07
CA SER A 19 -9.80 9.34 1.21
C SER A 19 -11.28 9.08 1.47
N GLY A 20 -11.74 9.30 2.72
CA GLY A 20 -13.14 9.13 3.12
C GLY A 20 -13.59 7.67 3.36
N LEU A 21 -12.67 6.71 3.28
CA LEU A 21 -12.97 5.27 3.33
C LEU A 21 -12.72 4.66 4.72
N THR A 22 -13.40 3.55 5.01
CA THR A 22 -12.96 2.59 6.05
C THR A 22 -12.07 1.53 5.40
N ALA A 23 -11.33 0.72 6.17
CA ALA A 23 -10.55 -0.38 5.58
C ALA A 23 -11.39 -1.35 4.74
N PRO A 24 -12.58 -1.83 5.17
CA PRO A 24 -13.47 -2.62 4.31
C PRO A 24 -13.89 -1.89 3.03
N SER A 25 -14.27 -0.61 3.14
CA SER A 25 -14.67 0.19 1.97
C SER A 25 -13.50 0.48 1.04
N MET A 26 -12.27 0.62 1.57
CA MET A 26 -11.04 0.79 0.81
C MET A 26 -10.73 -0.44 -0.03
N ARG A 27 -10.82 -1.64 0.57
CA ARG A 27 -10.64 -2.90 -0.19
C ARG A 27 -11.65 -3.03 -1.32
N VAL A 28 -12.90 -2.63 -1.08
CA VAL A 28 -13.94 -2.62 -2.11
C VAL A 28 -13.63 -1.59 -3.20
N ALA A 29 -13.32 -0.34 -2.84
CA ALA A 29 -12.96 0.69 -3.82
C ALA A 29 -11.78 0.27 -4.69
N LEU A 30 -10.71 -0.25 -4.09
CA LEU A 30 -9.56 -0.78 -4.82
C LEU A 30 -9.93 -1.91 -5.78
N ALA A 31 -10.74 -2.88 -5.32
CA ALA A 31 -11.18 -3.97 -6.19
C ALA A 31 -12.02 -3.47 -7.37
N LEU A 32 -12.88 -2.47 -7.17
CA LEU A 32 -13.65 -1.86 -8.27
C LEU A 32 -12.73 -1.14 -9.26
N ILE A 33 -11.76 -0.38 -8.76
CA ILE A 33 -10.79 0.36 -9.60
C ILE A 33 -9.92 -0.61 -10.40
N CYS A 34 -9.44 -1.70 -9.80
CA CYS A 34 -8.64 -2.72 -10.49
C CYS A 34 -9.47 -3.61 -11.44
N GLN A 35 -10.80 -3.48 -11.45
CA GLN A 35 -11.69 -4.13 -12.43
C GLN A 35 -12.14 -3.16 -13.53
N ALA A 36 -11.81 -1.88 -13.41
CA ALA A 36 -12.16 -0.89 -14.41
C ALA A 36 -11.35 -1.13 -15.69
N ASP A 37 -12.02 -0.98 -16.83
CA ASP A 37 -11.35 -0.96 -18.13
C ASP A 37 -10.62 0.37 -18.36
N GLY A 38 -9.98 0.51 -19.54
CA GLY A 38 -9.28 1.74 -19.92
C GLY A 38 -10.18 2.98 -20.03
N ASN A 39 -11.50 2.81 -20.08
CA ASN A 39 -12.46 3.92 -20.06
C ASN A 39 -12.99 4.19 -18.64
N GLY A 40 -12.52 3.46 -17.63
CA GLY A 40 -12.97 3.59 -16.24
C GLY A 40 -14.28 2.87 -15.94
N ALA A 41 -14.84 2.09 -16.87
CA ALA A 41 -16.07 1.34 -16.64
C ALA A 41 -15.76 0.02 -15.93
N PHE A 42 -16.56 -0.36 -14.93
CA PHE A 42 -16.38 -1.65 -14.23
C PHE A 42 -17.71 -2.37 -14.03
N SER A 43 -17.64 -3.70 -13.95
CA SER A 43 -18.77 -4.57 -13.63
C SER A 43 -18.27 -5.82 -12.90
N ILE A 44 -18.81 -6.08 -11.70
CA ILE A 44 -18.43 -7.22 -10.87
C ILE A 44 -19.67 -7.81 -10.18
N THR A 45 -19.73 -9.14 -10.08
CA THR A 45 -20.80 -9.78 -9.31
C THR A 45 -20.58 -9.58 -7.80
N LYS A 46 -21.66 -9.34 -7.05
CA LYS A 46 -21.64 -9.18 -5.59
C LYS A 46 -20.87 -10.31 -4.89
N PRO A 47 -21.10 -11.62 -5.19
CA PRO A 47 -20.36 -12.70 -4.52
C PRO A 47 -18.86 -12.68 -4.82
N LEU A 48 -18.46 -12.28 -6.04
CA LEU A 48 -17.05 -12.16 -6.38
C LEU A 48 -16.40 -11.01 -5.59
N LEU A 49 -17.05 -9.86 -5.51
CA LEU A 49 -16.55 -8.71 -4.74
C LEU A 49 -16.47 -9.02 -3.24
N GLU A 50 -17.50 -9.64 -2.66
CA GLU A 50 -17.50 -10.09 -1.26
C GLU A 50 -16.35 -11.04 -0.96
N LYS A 51 -16.10 -11.99 -1.88
CA LYS A 51 -14.99 -12.93 -1.77
C LYS A 51 -13.63 -12.23 -1.89
N THR A 52 -13.46 -11.36 -2.89
CA THR A 52 -12.21 -10.63 -3.17
C THR A 52 -11.85 -9.67 -2.04
N CYS A 53 -12.82 -9.02 -1.41
CA CYS A 53 -12.56 -8.01 -0.38
C CYS A 53 -12.73 -8.54 1.05
N ASN A 54 -13.15 -9.80 1.21
CA ASN A 54 -13.50 -10.40 2.50
C ASN A 54 -14.48 -9.52 3.30
N VAL A 55 -15.60 -9.16 2.66
CA VAL A 55 -16.67 -8.34 3.24
C VAL A 55 -18.03 -8.99 2.98
N ARG A 56 -19.02 -8.66 3.80
CA ARG A 56 -20.43 -8.98 3.53
C ARG A 56 -21.15 -7.71 3.10
N LEU A 57 -21.85 -7.78 1.97
CA LEU A 57 -22.62 -6.68 1.39
C LEU A 57 -24.13 -6.94 1.59
N ASP A 58 -24.51 -7.31 2.82
CA ASP A 58 -25.91 -7.60 3.18
C ASP A 58 -26.83 -6.41 2.86
N ASN A 59 -26.36 -5.19 3.14
CA ASN A 59 -26.96 -3.93 2.68
C ASN A 59 -26.02 -3.22 1.69
N ALA A 60 -25.93 -3.77 0.49
CA ALA A 60 -25.02 -3.31 -0.55
C ALA A 60 -25.19 -1.81 -0.87
N HIS A 61 -26.43 -1.31 -1.00
CA HIS A 61 -26.67 0.10 -1.28
C HIS A 61 -26.04 1.02 -0.23
N ARG A 62 -26.28 0.74 1.06
CA ARG A 62 -25.71 1.55 2.15
C ARG A 62 -24.20 1.43 2.23
N PHE A 63 -23.66 0.22 2.04
CA PHE A 63 -22.22 0.00 2.08
C PHE A 63 -21.50 0.76 0.95
N LEU A 64 -22.06 0.72 -0.26
CA LEU A 64 -21.48 1.32 -1.47
C LEU A 64 -21.52 2.85 -1.47
N ASN A 65 -22.27 3.51 -0.58
CA ASN A 65 -22.22 4.97 -0.44
C ASN A 65 -20.80 5.46 -0.14
N ARG A 66 -20.05 4.78 0.74
CA ARG A 66 -18.68 5.22 1.08
C ARG A 66 -17.70 5.15 -0.11
N PRO A 67 -17.60 4.02 -0.85
CA PRO A 67 -16.87 3.99 -2.11
C PRO A 67 -17.38 5.03 -3.12
N ARG A 68 -18.69 5.24 -3.23
CA ARG A 68 -19.27 6.21 -4.17
C ARG A 68 -18.82 7.64 -3.88
N ASP A 69 -18.82 8.02 -2.61
CA ASP A 69 -18.46 9.38 -2.17
C ASP A 69 -16.95 9.55 -1.94
N CYS A 70 -16.14 8.55 -2.28
CA CYS A 70 -14.71 8.61 -1.99
C CYS A 70 -14.01 9.59 -2.92
N GLN A 71 -13.08 10.34 -2.33
CA GLN A 71 -12.28 11.33 -3.04
C GLN A 71 -10.86 10.82 -3.18
N TYR A 72 -10.17 11.24 -4.22
CA TYR A 72 -8.76 10.96 -4.41
C TYR A 72 -7.93 12.24 -4.37
N GLU A 73 -6.68 12.08 -3.98
CA GLU A 73 -5.63 13.10 -4.02
C GLU A 73 -4.50 12.57 -4.91
N ALA A 74 -4.06 13.37 -5.89
CA ALA A 74 -2.90 13.08 -6.72
C ALA A 74 -1.87 14.21 -6.57
N GLN A 75 -0.62 13.88 -6.25
CA GLN A 75 0.51 14.84 -6.17
C GLN A 75 0.28 16.08 -5.28
N GLY A 76 -0.56 16.00 -4.25
CA GLY A 76 -0.88 17.15 -3.38
C GLY A 76 -1.86 18.15 -3.99
N GLU A 77 -2.55 17.79 -5.08
CA GLU A 77 -3.68 18.56 -5.62
C GLU A 77 -4.96 18.40 -4.79
N TYR A 78 -5.97 19.23 -5.07
CA TYR A 78 -7.28 19.19 -4.42
C TYR A 78 -7.98 17.83 -4.55
N LEU A 79 -8.74 17.47 -3.51
CA LEU A 79 -9.59 16.28 -3.51
C LEU A 79 -10.63 16.33 -4.63
N ALA A 80 -10.61 15.34 -5.52
CA ALA A 80 -11.60 15.15 -6.57
C ALA A 80 -12.35 13.82 -6.38
N PRO A 81 -13.61 13.68 -6.86
CA PRO A 81 -14.33 12.42 -6.80
C PRO A 81 -13.63 11.34 -7.65
N ALA A 82 -13.44 10.14 -7.08
CA ALA A 82 -12.86 9.01 -7.81
C ALA A 82 -13.90 8.29 -8.69
N PHE A 83 -15.14 8.20 -8.21
CA PHE A 83 -16.24 7.53 -8.90
C PHE A 83 -17.26 8.56 -9.39
N GLU A 84 -17.68 8.42 -10.64
CA GLU A 84 -18.83 9.16 -11.18
C GLU A 84 -20.14 8.51 -10.71
N ARG A 85 -20.20 7.18 -10.76
CA ARG A 85 -21.35 6.40 -10.26
C ARG A 85 -20.95 5.00 -9.82
N ILE A 86 -21.71 4.47 -8.87
CA ILE A 86 -21.68 3.07 -8.45
C ILE A 86 -23.11 2.62 -8.23
N ASP A 87 -23.55 1.66 -9.04
CA ASP A 87 -24.89 1.11 -9.05
C ASP A 87 -24.85 -0.36 -8.59
N TYR A 88 -25.89 -0.78 -7.88
CA TYR A 88 -26.10 -2.16 -7.52
C TYR A 88 -27.45 -2.61 -8.05
N VAL A 89 -27.42 -3.62 -8.91
CA VAL A 89 -28.61 -4.31 -9.41
C VAL A 89 -28.75 -5.61 -8.62
N GLN A 90 -29.83 -5.71 -7.85
CA GLN A 90 -30.12 -6.91 -7.08
C GLN A 90 -30.39 -8.10 -8.03
N GLY A 91 -29.76 -9.24 -7.74
CA GLY A 91 -29.99 -10.48 -8.46
C GLY A 91 -31.20 -11.24 -7.90
N GLU A 92 -31.70 -12.19 -8.68
CA GLU A 92 -32.80 -13.05 -8.30
C GLU A 92 -32.29 -14.24 -7.47
N ARG A 93 -32.92 -14.47 -6.31
CA ARG A 93 -32.49 -15.51 -5.37
C ARG A 93 -32.53 -16.89 -6.03
N GLY A 94 -31.37 -17.52 -6.16
CA GLY A 94 -31.23 -18.86 -6.75
C GLY A 94 -31.14 -18.90 -8.28
N VAL A 95 -31.16 -17.74 -8.95
CA VAL A 95 -31.11 -17.66 -10.43
C VAL A 95 -29.92 -16.82 -10.88
N THR A 96 -29.84 -15.55 -10.45
CA THR A 96 -28.79 -14.62 -10.88
C THR A 96 -28.10 -13.97 -9.67
N ALA A 97 -26.78 -13.79 -9.78
CA ALA A 97 -26.04 -13.00 -8.80
C ALA A 97 -26.34 -11.51 -9.01
N GLY A 98 -26.44 -10.74 -7.92
CA GLY A 98 -26.49 -9.28 -8.03
C GLY A 98 -25.19 -8.72 -8.63
N ILE A 99 -25.30 -7.62 -9.36
CA ILE A 99 -24.20 -7.02 -10.11
C ILE A 99 -23.94 -5.61 -9.56
N ILE A 100 -22.67 -5.28 -9.38
CA ILE A 100 -22.20 -3.95 -9.02
C ILE A 100 -21.46 -3.41 -10.24
N SER A 101 -21.93 -2.30 -10.78
CA SER A 101 -21.36 -1.66 -11.96
C SER A 101 -21.21 -0.18 -11.74
N GLY A 102 -20.33 0.47 -12.49
CA GLY A 102 -20.15 1.90 -12.35
C GLY A 102 -19.09 2.45 -13.29
N GLN A 103 -18.71 3.69 -12.99
CA GLN A 103 -17.82 4.48 -13.81
C GLN A 103 -16.89 5.29 -12.89
N LEU A 104 -15.59 5.21 -13.16
CA LEU A 104 -14.58 6.11 -12.60
C LEU A 104 -14.68 7.47 -13.31
N THR A 105 -14.34 8.55 -12.61
CA THR A 105 -14.26 9.86 -13.28
C THR A 105 -13.10 9.85 -14.27
N MET A 106 -13.27 10.51 -15.43
CA MET A 106 -12.22 10.54 -16.46
C MET A 106 -10.92 11.16 -15.94
N ARG A 107 -11.01 12.21 -15.12
CA ARG A 107 -9.84 12.81 -14.46
C ARG A 107 -9.09 11.80 -13.59
N PHE A 108 -9.83 10.97 -12.84
CA PHE A 108 -9.20 9.94 -12.02
C PHE A 108 -8.52 8.87 -12.89
N VAL A 109 -9.16 8.42 -13.98
CA VAL A 109 -8.54 7.50 -14.95
C VAL A 109 -7.24 8.08 -15.53
N GLU A 110 -7.28 9.35 -15.94
CA GLU A 110 -6.10 10.06 -16.43
C GLU A 110 -4.99 10.08 -15.38
N ASP A 111 -5.29 10.43 -14.13
CA ASP A 111 -4.31 10.44 -13.05
C ASP A 111 -3.76 9.05 -12.72
N LEU A 112 -4.57 7.99 -12.84
CA LEU A 112 -4.11 6.61 -12.65
C LEU A 112 -3.09 6.16 -13.71
N VAL A 113 -3.24 6.64 -14.95
CA VAL A 113 -2.39 6.29 -16.10
C VAL A 113 -1.24 7.28 -16.30
N ARG A 114 -1.39 8.53 -15.85
CA ARG A 114 -0.40 9.62 -16.00
C ARG A 114 0.94 9.28 -15.39
N PHE A 115 0.96 8.52 -14.29
CA PHE A 115 2.19 8.00 -13.73
C PHE A 115 2.71 6.91 -14.65
N LYS A 116 3.61 7.32 -15.57
CA LYS A 116 4.17 6.44 -16.59
C LYS A 116 4.70 5.16 -15.97
N ASP A 117 4.12 4.08 -16.45
CA ASP A 117 4.59 2.74 -16.28
C ASP A 117 5.97 2.59 -16.95
N ASN A 118 6.93 1.99 -16.24
CA ASN A 118 8.18 1.54 -16.87
C ASN A 118 7.96 0.22 -17.65
N GLY A 119 6.71 -0.20 -17.86
CA GLY A 119 6.30 -1.48 -18.44
C GLY A 119 6.18 -2.60 -17.41
N VAL A 120 5.90 -2.26 -16.14
CA VAL A 120 5.82 -3.18 -15.00
C VAL A 120 4.37 -3.29 -14.52
N ASP A 121 3.73 -4.41 -14.89
CA ASP A 121 2.42 -4.77 -14.35
C ASP A 121 2.50 -5.01 -12.83
N VAL A 122 1.75 -4.23 -12.05
CA VAL A 122 1.63 -4.46 -10.60
C VAL A 122 0.49 -5.43 -10.32
N LYS A 123 0.85 -6.71 -10.14
CA LYS A 123 -0.09 -7.76 -9.76
C LYS A 123 -0.21 -7.86 -8.25
N LEU A 124 -1.43 -7.67 -7.76
CA LEU A 124 -1.75 -7.69 -6.34
C LEU A 124 -2.43 -9.01 -5.96
N PRO A 125 -1.84 -9.83 -5.07
CA PRO A 125 -2.49 -11.03 -4.59
C PRO A 125 -3.77 -10.73 -3.80
N VAL A 126 -4.88 -11.36 -4.19
CA VAL A 126 -6.19 -11.13 -3.56
C VAL A 126 -6.19 -11.57 -2.09
N ASP A 127 -5.49 -12.65 -1.76
CA ASP A 127 -5.43 -13.15 -0.38
C ASP A 127 -4.71 -12.17 0.56
N GLU A 128 -3.69 -11.45 0.08
CA GLU A 128 -3.04 -10.38 0.85
C GLU A 128 -4.05 -9.25 1.14
N LEU A 129 -4.76 -8.76 0.10
CA LEU A 129 -5.78 -7.72 0.26
C LEU A 129 -6.87 -8.09 1.27
N ARG A 130 -7.35 -9.34 1.25
CA ARG A 130 -8.43 -9.85 2.13
C ARG A 130 -8.08 -9.81 3.61
N MET A 131 -6.79 -9.89 3.93
CA MET A 131 -6.29 -9.98 5.29
C MET A 131 -5.95 -8.62 5.89
N LEU A 132 -5.70 -7.60 5.06
CA LEU A 132 -5.40 -6.23 5.52
C LEU A 132 -6.61 -5.59 6.20
N SER A 133 -6.42 -5.16 7.44
CA SER A 133 -7.49 -4.67 8.31
C SER A 133 -7.43 -3.16 8.58
N THR A 134 -6.35 -2.50 8.17
CA THR A 134 -6.10 -1.08 8.40
C THR A 134 -5.86 -0.33 7.10
N ILE A 135 -6.26 0.95 7.05
CA ILE A 135 -6.00 1.80 5.87
C ILE A 135 -4.49 2.02 5.67
N PRO A 136 -3.69 2.37 6.70
CA PRO A 136 -2.23 2.47 6.55
C PRO A 136 -1.61 1.16 6.04
N GLY A 137 -2.09 0.00 6.49
CA GLY A 137 -1.66 -1.31 5.99
C GLY A 137 -1.92 -1.48 4.50
N ILE A 138 -3.13 -1.12 4.03
CA ILE A 138 -3.50 -1.17 2.60
C ILE A 138 -2.62 -0.23 1.76
N LEU A 139 -2.43 1.02 2.19
CA LEU A 139 -1.63 2.00 1.44
C LEU A 139 -0.14 1.59 1.38
N LEU A 140 0.40 1.12 2.50
CA LEU A 140 1.78 0.64 2.53
C LEU A 140 1.97 -0.64 1.71
N TRP A 141 0.96 -1.53 1.71
CA TRP A 141 0.93 -2.72 0.87
C TRP A 141 0.98 -2.37 -0.62
N LEU A 142 0.15 -1.42 -1.09
CA LEU A 142 0.17 -0.96 -2.49
C LEU A 142 1.55 -0.43 -2.89
N ARG A 143 2.16 0.37 -2.00
CA ARG A 143 3.51 0.89 -2.22
C ARG A 143 4.55 -0.24 -2.31
N LEU A 144 4.52 -1.18 -1.38
CA LEU A 144 5.46 -2.31 -1.35
C LEU A 144 5.27 -3.26 -2.53
N ALA A 145 4.03 -3.45 -3.00
CA ALA A 145 3.72 -4.29 -4.15
C ALA A 145 4.35 -3.77 -5.43
N ARG A 146 4.37 -2.45 -5.64
CA ARG A 146 5.10 -1.83 -6.75
C ARG A 146 6.59 -2.18 -6.71
N GLU A 147 7.21 -1.96 -5.56
CA GLU A 147 8.65 -2.23 -5.40
C GLU A 147 8.98 -3.72 -5.61
N ARG A 148 8.08 -4.63 -5.19
CA ARG A 148 8.19 -6.07 -5.49
C ARG A 148 8.16 -6.32 -7.00
N SER A 149 7.19 -5.73 -7.70
CA SER A 149 7.05 -5.92 -9.14
C SER A 149 8.27 -5.39 -9.90
N GLU A 150 8.82 -4.23 -9.53
CA GLU A 150 10.03 -3.69 -10.15
C GLU A 150 11.24 -4.62 -9.96
N VAL A 151 11.42 -5.20 -8.77
CA VAL A 151 12.49 -6.18 -8.47
C VAL A 151 12.31 -7.48 -9.27
N LEU A 152 11.08 -7.91 -9.52
CA LEU A 152 10.79 -9.10 -10.32
C LEU A 152 10.91 -8.86 -11.83
N ALA A 153 10.75 -7.61 -12.28
CA ALA A 153 10.69 -7.25 -13.69
C ALA A 153 12.04 -6.81 -14.30
N THR A 154 13.08 -6.51 -13.50
CA THR A 154 14.40 -6.12 -14.04
C THR A 154 15.27 -7.35 -14.34
N PRO A 155 15.54 -7.68 -15.62
CA PRO A 155 16.62 -8.61 -15.95
C PRO A 155 17.96 -7.93 -15.65
N ASP A 156 19.00 -8.74 -15.48
CA ASP A 156 20.36 -8.33 -15.11
C ASP A 156 21.10 -7.52 -16.21
N ASP A 157 20.59 -6.35 -16.58
CA ASP A 157 21.32 -5.40 -17.42
C ASP A 157 21.92 -4.24 -16.63
N ASP A 158 23.16 -3.95 -17.00
CA ASP A 158 24.14 -3.14 -16.32
C ASP A 158 23.73 -1.66 -16.11
N GLY A 159 24.13 -1.10 -14.96
CA GLY A 159 24.34 0.35 -14.83
C GLY A 159 23.53 1.13 -13.78
N LYS A 160 22.54 0.56 -13.09
CA LYS A 160 21.83 1.23 -11.96
C LYS A 160 22.24 0.74 -10.56
N ARG A 161 23.39 0.06 -10.49
CA ARG A 161 23.94 -0.80 -9.41
C ARG A 161 24.02 -0.22 -7.97
N GLU A 162 23.67 1.05 -7.73
CA GLU A 162 23.63 1.62 -6.37
C GLU A 162 22.22 1.73 -5.76
N ARG A 163 21.17 1.97 -6.56
CA ARG A 163 19.78 1.79 -6.08
C ARG A 163 19.36 0.31 -6.09
N VAL A 164 20.17 -0.44 -6.81
CA VAL A 164 20.06 -1.81 -7.24
C VAL A 164 21.27 -2.52 -6.61
N LEU A 165 21.47 -2.30 -5.29
CA LEU A 165 22.03 -3.29 -4.36
C LEU A 165 20.92 -4.30 -4.02
N LYS A 166 20.10 -4.68 -4.98
CA LYS A 166 20.16 -5.97 -5.68
C LYS A 166 20.52 -7.14 -4.76
N LEU A 167 19.50 -7.98 -4.62
CA LEU A 167 19.57 -9.34 -5.11
C LEU A 167 20.69 -10.20 -4.52
N ALA A 168 20.74 -10.28 -3.19
CA ALA A 168 20.95 -11.62 -2.66
C ALA A 168 19.71 -12.48 -2.97
N GLU A 169 18.49 -12.01 -2.63
CA GLU A 169 17.38 -12.94 -2.40
C GLU A 169 15.96 -12.31 -2.56
N GLY A 170 15.71 -11.38 -3.49
CA GLY A 170 14.34 -10.86 -3.76
C GLY A 170 13.71 -9.99 -2.65
N SER A 171 14.53 -9.26 -1.88
CA SER A 171 14.08 -8.33 -0.83
C SER A 171 13.95 -6.88 -1.35
N VAL A 172 13.06 -6.10 -0.73
CA VAL A 172 12.78 -4.68 -1.00
C VAL A 172 13.19 -3.84 0.21
N CYS A 173 13.75 -2.64 -0.01
CA CYS A 173 14.02 -1.66 1.05
C CYS A 173 13.52 -0.27 0.64
N LEU A 174 12.56 0.25 1.38
CA LEU A 174 12.02 1.60 1.27
C LEU A 174 12.60 2.48 2.38
N ARG A 175 13.14 3.63 2.00
CA ARG A 175 13.67 4.62 2.95
C ARG A 175 12.71 5.79 3.00
N LEU A 176 11.92 5.88 4.07
CA LEU A 176 10.87 6.87 4.21
C LEU A 176 11.39 8.12 4.92
N GLN A 177 11.40 9.24 4.20
CA GLN A 177 11.47 10.59 4.76
C GLN A 177 10.06 11.13 5.03
N ALA A 178 9.95 12.33 5.60
CA ALA A 178 8.65 12.90 5.96
C ALA A 178 7.80 13.19 4.71
N GLU A 179 8.47 13.59 3.63
CA GLU A 179 7.91 13.89 2.32
C GLU A 179 7.37 12.62 1.64
N ASP A 180 8.11 11.51 1.75
CA ASP A 180 7.70 10.21 1.21
C ASP A 180 6.45 9.67 1.92
N ALA A 181 6.32 9.94 3.22
CA ALA A 181 5.14 9.53 3.98
C ALA A 181 3.87 10.22 3.50
N ALA A 182 3.93 11.49 3.08
CA ALA A 182 2.81 12.18 2.45
C ALA A 182 2.45 11.54 1.10
N ALA A 183 3.43 11.12 0.31
CA ALA A 183 3.18 10.45 -0.96
C ALA A 183 2.50 9.07 -0.81
N ILE A 184 2.75 8.35 0.30
CA ILE A 184 2.16 7.03 0.56
C ILE A 184 0.81 7.15 1.27
N PHE A 185 0.77 7.95 2.34
CA PHE A 185 -0.38 8.00 3.24
C PHE A 185 -1.33 9.17 2.92
N GLY A 186 -0.99 10.08 2.01
CA GLY A 186 -1.82 11.22 1.62
C GLY A 186 -2.39 11.95 2.84
N GLN A 187 -3.70 12.20 2.80
CA GLN A 187 -4.43 12.84 3.90
C GLN A 187 -4.38 12.11 5.25
N TYR A 188 -4.07 10.80 5.28
CA TYR A 188 -3.94 10.08 6.55
C TYR A 188 -2.72 10.51 7.36
N THR A 189 -1.75 11.21 6.75
CA THR A 189 -0.67 11.89 7.47
C THR A 189 -1.16 12.92 8.49
N SER A 190 -2.36 13.50 8.28
CA SER A 190 -3.00 14.42 9.24
C SER A 190 -3.20 13.80 10.63
N ARG A 191 -3.34 12.48 10.73
CA ARG A 191 -3.45 11.76 12.01
C ARG A 191 -2.16 11.80 12.82
N ALA A 192 -1.03 11.97 12.16
CA ALA A 192 0.28 12.12 12.78
C ALA A 192 0.65 13.60 13.05
N THR A 193 -0.21 14.54 12.67
CA THR A 193 0.02 15.98 12.87
C THR A 193 -0.29 16.38 14.30
N VAL A 194 0.66 17.06 14.93
CA VAL A 194 0.47 17.72 16.23
C VAL A 194 0.20 19.19 15.97
N VAL A 195 -0.93 19.67 16.50
CA VAL A 195 -1.25 21.10 16.55
C VAL A 195 -0.81 21.63 17.91
N ARG A 196 0.02 22.67 17.93
CA ARG A 196 0.39 23.40 19.15
C ARG A 196 0.10 24.88 18.95
N ALA A 197 -0.47 25.53 19.94
CA ALA A 197 -0.49 26.99 19.97
C ALA A 197 0.93 27.49 20.26
N ASN A 198 1.42 28.45 19.48
CA ASN A 198 2.64 29.18 19.82
C ASN A 198 2.33 30.26 20.89
N ALA A 199 3.37 30.93 21.37
CA ALA A 199 3.22 31.98 22.40
C ALA A 199 2.36 33.16 21.95
N ASP A 200 2.21 33.35 20.63
CA ASP A 200 1.44 34.42 19.99
C ASP A 200 0.00 34.00 19.64
N GLY A 201 -0.41 32.78 20.01
CA GLY A 201 -1.77 32.25 19.80
C GLY A 201 -2.05 31.71 18.39
N GLU A 202 -1.06 31.66 17.50
CA GLU A 202 -1.17 31.03 16.19
C GLU A 202 -1.01 29.50 16.27
N GLU A 203 -1.75 28.78 15.43
CA GLU A 203 -1.66 27.33 15.33
C GLU A 203 -0.42 26.89 14.55
N PHE A 204 0.54 26.27 15.24
CA PHE A 204 1.65 25.57 14.61
C PHE A 204 1.28 24.10 14.38
N ARG A 205 1.25 23.67 13.11
CA ARG A 205 1.03 22.27 12.73
C ARG A 205 2.36 21.64 12.34
N SER A 206 2.73 20.56 13.03
CA SER A 206 3.94 19.80 12.69
C SER A 206 3.67 18.31 12.66
N THR A 207 4.23 17.63 11.66
CA THR A 207 4.16 16.18 11.52
C THR A 207 5.58 15.64 11.65
N SER A 208 5.89 14.98 12.76
CA SER A 208 7.21 14.40 12.98
C SER A 208 7.29 12.97 12.45
N LEU A 209 8.47 12.56 11.97
CA LEU A 209 8.73 11.17 11.55
C LEU A 209 8.42 10.13 12.64
N SER A 210 8.65 10.48 13.91
CA SER A 210 8.30 9.63 15.05
C SER A 210 6.79 9.38 15.18
N ARG A 211 5.96 10.40 14.93
CA ARG A 211 4.50 10.26 14.93
C ARG A 211 4.01 9.48 13.73
N ILE A 212 4.57 9.76 12.54
CA ILE A 212 4.28 9.00 11.33
C ILE A 212 4.55 7.51 11.57
N TYR A 213 5.65 7.17 12.24
CA TYR A 213 5.94 5.79 12.56
C TYR A 213 4.94 5.16 13.51
N GLU A 214 4.68 5.78 14.67
CA GLU A 214 3.82 5.19 15.69
C GLU A 214 2.35 5.10 15.22
N GLU A 215 1.86 6.10 14.50
CA GLU A 215 0.44 6.20 14.11
C GLU A 215 0.13 5.51 12.77
N LEU A 216 1.10 5.41 11.85
CA LEU A 216 0.87 4.91 10.48
C LEU A 216 1.74 3.70 10.15
N VAL A 217 3.06 3.82 10.24
CA VAL A 217 3.98 2.76 9.75
C VAL A 217 3.92 1.51 10.63
N LYS A 218 4.02 1.64 11.95
CA LYS A 218 4.02 0.51 12.87
C LYS A 218 2.71 -0.29 12.86
N PRO A 219 1.51 0.35 12.86
CA PRO A 219 0.26 -0.36 12.62
C PRO A 219 0.22 -1.05 11.26
N ALA A 220 0.66 -0.35 10.19
CA ALA A 220 0.70 -0.92 8.85
C ALA A 220 1.59 -2.16 8.77
N VAL A 221 2.79 -2.13 9.34
CA VAL A 221 3.72 -3.27 9.39
C VAL A 221 3.11 -4.46 10.15
N THR A 222 2.45 -4.18 11.28
CA THR A 222 1.76 -5.23 12.06
C THR A 222 0.63 -5.89 11.26
N ASP A 223 -0.08 -5.11 10.45
CA ASP A 223 -1.15 -5.60 9.57
C ASP A 223 -0.58 -6.40 8.39
N LEU A 224 0.51 -5.91 7.79
CA LEU A 224 1.24 -6.57 6.70
C LEU A 224 1.79 -7.95 7.10
N TRP A 225 2.33 -8.09 8.33
CA TRP A 225 2.77 -9.38 8.87
C TRP A 225 1.68 -10.44 8.88
N LYS A 226 0.44 -10.04 9.15
CA LYS A 226 -0.71 -10.96 9.15
C LYS A 226 -1.15 -11.30 7.73
N ALA A 227 -1.05 -10.34 6.81
CA ALA A 227 -1.50 -10.49 5.44
C ALA A 227 -0.51 -11.23 4.54
N MET A 228 0.79 -11.18 4.84
CA MET A 228 1.87 -11.73 4.01
C MET A 228 2.75 -12.69 4.81
N PRO A 229 2.26 -13.88 5.20
CA PRO A 229 2.98 -14.81 6.08
C PRO A 229 4.25 -15.40 5.46
N GLU A 230 4.46 -15.24 4.15
CA GLU A 230 5.67 -15.67 3.45
C GLU A 230 6.76 -14.57 3.39
N TRP A 231 6.48 -13.40 3.95
CA TRP A 231 7.35 -12.23 3.93
C TRP A 231 7.64 -11.71 5.34
N ASP A 232 8.89 -11.35 5.59
CA ASP A 232 9.31 -10.59 6.76
C ASP A 232 9.26 -9.11 6.41
N VAL A 233 8.43 -8.33 7.12
CA VAL A 233 8.30 -6.88 6.90
C VAL A 233 8.75 -6.14 8.17
N ASP A 234 9.87 -5.44 8.14
CA ASP A 234 10.39 -4.74 9.32
C ASP A 234 10.51 -3.24 9.04
N ALA A 235 10.29 -2.41 10.05
CA ALA A 235 10.46 -0.96 9.97
C ALA A 235 11.29 -0.45 11.13
N ARG A 236 12.44 0.15 10.81
CA ARG A 236 13.40 0.65 11.80
C ARG A 236 13.61 2.15 11.65
N PRO A 237 13.43 2.93 12.72
CA PRO A 237 13.82 4.33 12.70
C PRO A 237 15.34 4.46 12.68
N VAL A 238 15.85 5.34 11.84
CA VAL A 238 17.28 5.70 11.78
C VAL A 238 17.45 7.05 12.45
N THR A 239 18.21 7.09 13.55
CA THR A 239 18.52 8.31 14.27
C THR A 239 19.54 9.15 13.51
N SER A 240 19.47 10.47 13.64
CA SER A 240 20.50 11.38 13.10
C SER A 240 21.80 11.26 13.91
N ASP A 241 22.95 11.24 13.23
CA ASP A 241 24.28 11.19 13.88
C ASP A 241 24.69 12.52 14.54
N ARG A 242 23.92 13.60 14.36
CA ARG A 242 24.20 14.91 14.97
C ARG A 242 23.46 15.07 16.31
N PRO A 243 24.11 15.63 17.35
CA PRO A 243 23.47 15.95 18.61
C PRO A 243 22.58 17.18 18.43
N LEU A 244 21.36 16.96 17.94
CA LEU A 244 20.30 17.95 17.95
C LEU A 244 19.39 17.64 19.16
N HIS A 245 18.99 18.67 19.90
CA HIS A 245 18.13 18.50 21.07
C HIS A 245 16.80 17.82 20.68
N GLY A 246 16.64 16.57 21.10
CA GLY A 246 15.44 15.74 20.86
C GLY A 246 15.72 14.53 19.96
N ARG A 247 14.91 13.47 20.10
CA ARG A 247 14.97 12.25 19.28
C ARG A 247 14.56 12.55 17.82
N ALA A 248 15.39 13.27 17.08
CA ALA A 248 15.17 13.56 15.67
C ALA A 248 15.56 12.35 14.83
N TRP A 249 14.55 11.67 14.28
CA TRP A 249 14.76 10.59 13.33
C TRP A 249 15.07 11.19 11.96
N LYS A 250 16.08 10.65 11.27
CA LYS A 250 16.47 11.07 9.93
C LYS A 250 15.57 10.47 8.86
N ARG A 251 15.19 9.20 9.05
CA ARG A 251 14.33 8.42 8.14
C ARG A 251 13.83 7.16 8.84
N ILE A 252 12.91 6.45 8.22
CA ILE A 252 12.47 5.11 8.62
C ILE A 252 12.85 4.15 7.49
N ASP A 253 13.66 3.14 7.80
CA ASP A 253 14.04 2.08 6.86
C ASP A 253 13.02 0.94 6.98
N LEU A 254 12.20 0.75 5.95
CA LEU A 254 11.22 -0.33 5.82
C LEU A 254 11.78 -1.40 4.90
N THR A 255 12.02 -2.60 5.43
CA THR A 255 12.55 -3.73 4.69
C THR A 255 11.49 -4.81 4.54
N MET A 256 11.44 -5.45 3.38
CA MET A 256 10.58 -6.60 3.13
C MET A 256 11.39 -7.69 2.46
N ALA A 257 11.46 -8.88 3.07
CA ALA A 257 12.27 -10.00 2.58
C ALA A 257 11.45 -11.30 2.52
N PRO A 258 11.59 -12.12 1.47
CA PRO A 258 10.91 -13.40 1.42
C PRO A 258 11.49 -14.35 2.46
N LEU A 259 10.64 -14.91 3.32
CA LEU A 259 11.05 -15.80 4.41
C LEU A 259 11.68 -17.09 3.90
N TRP A 260 11.19 -17.62 2.79
CA TRP A 260 11.67 -18.87 2.17
C TRP A 260 13.07 -18.76 1.56
N LYS A 261 13.60 -17.54 1.38
CA LYS A 261 14.99 -17.33 0.96
C LYS A 261 15.93 -17.08 2.13
N ARG A 262 15.41 -16.86 3.35
CA ARG A 262 16.29 -16.66 4.49
C ARG A 262 17.04 -17.96 4.77
N PRO A 263 18.37 -17.92 4.96
CA PRO A 263 19.14 -19.09 5.31
C PRO A 263 18.57 -19.71 6.58
N SER A 264 18.37 -21.02 6.55
CA SER A 264 17.90 -21.79 7.69
C SER A 264 18.85 -21.62 8.89
N LEU A 265 18.34 -21.84 10.11
CA LEU A 265 19.20 -21.85 11.31
C LEU A 265 20.40 -22.79 11.18
N LYS A 266 20.26 -23.89 10.43
CA LYS A 266 21.35 -24.83 10.13
C LYS A 266 22.42 -24.22 9.23
N GLU A 267 22.03 -23.42 8.24
CA GLU A 267 22.95 -22.73 7.33
C GLU A 267 23.64 -21.55 8.01
N LEU A 268 22.90 -20.81 8.84
CA LEU A 268 23.47 -19.75 9.68
C LEU A 268 24.53 -20.33 10.63
N ALA A 269 24.23 -21.41 11.36
CA ALA A 269 25.18 -22.05 12.26
C ALA A 269 26.45 -22.58 11.57
N LYS A 270 26.33 -23.08 10.33
CA LYS A 270 27.49 -23.47 9.51
C LYS A 270 28.35 -22.26 9.12
N ARG A 271 27.72 -21.15 8.72
CA ARG A 271 28.44 -19.91 8.38
C ARG A 271 29.17 -19.33 9.59
N THR A 272 28.56 -19.33 10.77
CA THR A 272 29.20 -18.86 12.02
C THR A 272 30.41 -19.72 12.39
N LYS A 273 30.30 -21.06 12.33
CA LYS A 273 31.44 -21.96 12.56
C LYS A 273 32.59 -21.71 11.58
N SER A 274 32.29 -21.52 10.30
CA SER A 274 33.31 -21.24 9.29
C SER A 274 34.00 -19.88 9.48
N LEU A 275 33.31 -18.91 10.09
CA LEU A 275 33.87 -17.61 10.43
C LEU A 275 34.78 -17.70 11.66
N ASP A 276 34.37 -18.45 12.69
CA ASP A 276 35.19 -18.69 13.89
C ASP A 276 36.46 -19.49 13.55
N GLU A 277 36.37 -20.47 12.65
CA GLU A 277 37.51 -21.26 12.16
C GLU A 277 38.49 -20.39 11.36
N ARG A 278 37.98 -19.43 10.56
CA ARG A 278 38.83 -18.47 9.82
C ARG A 278 39.46 -17.40 10.69
N GLN A 279 38.87 -17.10 11.85
CA GLN A 279 39.45 -16.15 12.81
C GLN A 279 40.50 -16.78 13.73
N ARG A 280 40.57 -18.12 13.78
CA ARG A 280 41.54 -18.88 14.57
C ARG A 280 42.74 -19.41 13.77
N ALA A 281 42.71 -19.30 12.45
CA ALA A 281 43.80 -19.64 11.53
C ALA A 281 44.63 -18.40 11.20
#